data_AF-A0A2V5M9W5-F1
#
_entry.id   AF-A0A2V5M9W5-F1
#
_cell.length_a   1.000
_cell.length_b   1.000
_cell.length_c   1.000
_cell.angle_alpha   90.00
_cell.angle_beta   90.00
_cell.angle_gamma   90.00
#
_symmetry.space_group_name_H-M   'P 1'
#
loop_
_entity.id
_entity.type
_entity.pdbx_description
1 polymer ?
#
loop_
_entity_poly.entity_id
_entity_poly.type
_entity_poly.pdbx_seq_one_letter_code
_entity_poly.pdbx_strand_id
1 'polypeptide(L)'
;MTFTNVLLRLRSEIRKVVRIMKHFRFAPRLACALFICSGATAFGQAPTDAVRVTMSMHPDGSRTVYNFDNAQHTAVATTTDADGKVRQTIRYQLDNAGRFSTGEVSGLDGRVRLKSRYKYDDAGRILEEAQTAADGTLLHKIVYSYDSTGKQTGYSVVDASGKLVSRTGGPVARPSPSAKPREKARR
;
A
#
# COMPACT_ATOMS: atom_id res chain seq x y z
N MET A 1 -13.03 -6.53 21.17
CA MET A 1 -12.42 -5.58 20.21
C MET A 1 -12.92 -5.93 18.82
N THR A 2 -13.78 -5.08 18.26
CA THR A 2 -14.55 -5.36 17.04
C THR A 2 -13.67 -5.38 15.79
N PHE A 3 -13.93 -6.35 14.91
CA PHE A 3 -13.30 -6.63 13.61
C PHE A 3 -13.00 -5.37 12.76
N THR A 4 -13.83 -4.33 12.93
CA THR A 4 -13.73 -3.01 12.32
C THR A 4 -12.43 -2.26 12.64
N ASN A 5 -11.87 -2.43 13.84
CA ASN A 5 -10.63 -1.75 14.25
C ASN A 5 -9.37 -2.38 13.64
N VAL A 6 -9.33 -3.72 13.51
CA VAL A 6 -8.24 -4.43 12.81
C VAL A 6 -8.25 -4.05 11.33
N LEU A 7 -9.45 -3.97 10.76
CA LEU A 7 -9.68 -3.57 9.38
C LEU A 7 -9.24 -2.12 9.10
N LEU A 8 -9.49 -1.18 10.02
CA LEU A 8 -9.03 0.22 9.90
C LEU A 8 -7.53 0.40 10.10
N ARG A 9 -6.91 -0.40 10.97
CA ARG A 9 -5.46 -0.32 11.24
C ARG A 9 -4.63 -0.86 10.08
N LEU A 10 -4.99 -2.00 9.50
CA LEU A 10 -4.31 -2.54 8.32
C LEU A 10 -4.36 -1.57 7.12
N ARG A 11 -5.49 -0.85 6.97
CA ARG A 11 -5.73 0.18 5.93
C ARG A 11 -4.81 1.41 6.03
N SER A 12 -4.27 1.72 7.20
CA SER A 12 -3.35 2.86 7.38
C SER A 12 -1.92 2.45 7.00
N GLU A 13 -1.51 1.25 7.41
CA GLU A 13 -0.15 0.73 7.20
C GLU A 13 0.12 0.47 5.71
N ILE A 14 -0.78 -0.22 5.01
CA ILE A 14 -0.58 -0.59 3.60
C ILE A 14 -0.55 0.66 2.69
N ARG A 15 -1.35 1.69 3.00
CA ARG A 15 -1.31 2.98 2.28
C ARG A 15 0.04 3.68 2.37
N LYS A 16 0.69 3.64 3.54
CA LYS A 16 2.01 4.25 3.73
C LYS A 16 3.09 3.44 3.04
N VAL A 17 2.99 2.11 3.08
CA VAL A 17 3.94 1.19 2.45
C VAL A 17 4.00 1.36 0.93
N VAL A 18 2.86 1.43 0.23
CA VAL A 18 2.83 1.67 -1.23
C VAL A 18 3.44 3.04 -1.59
N ARG A 19 3.31 4.04 -0.72
CA ARG A 19 3.92 5.36 -0.91
C ARG A 19 5.43 5.34 -0.67
N ILE A 20 5.90 4.62 0.36
CA ILE A 20 7.33 4.41 0.64
C ILE A 20 7.99 3.63 -0.52
N MET A 21 7.31 2.63 -1.07
CA MET A 21 7.78 1.89 -2.25
C MET A 21 7.78 2.72 -3.54
N LYS A 22 6.83 3.65 -3.73
CA LYS A 22 6.82 4.56 -4.88
C LYS A 22 7.98 5.55 -4.88
N HIS A 23 8.37 6.06 -3.71
CA HIS A 23 9.57 6.91 -3.58
C HIS A 23 10.87 6.12 -3.76
N PHE A 24 10.80 4.80 -3.82
CA PHE A 24 11.95 3.93 -4.06
C PHE A 24 12.27 3.71 -5.55
N ARG A 25 11.40 4.13 -6.49
CA ARG A 25 11.64 3.98 -7.94
C ARG A 25 12.07 5.25 -8.67
N PHE A 26 12.29 6.37 -7.97
CA PHE A 26 12.78 7.60 -8.59
C PHE A 26 13.76 8.33 -7.66
N ALA A 27 15.04 7.99 -7.77
CA ALA A 27 16.08 9.01 -7.59
C ALA A 27 16.30 9.63 -8.98
N PRO A 28 15.70 10.79 -9.32
CA PRO A 28 16.09 11.51 -10.52
C PRO A 28 17.52 12.00 -10.31
N ARG A 29 18.37 11.75 -11.31
CA ARG A 29 19.72 12.30 -11.41
C ARG A 29 19.63 13.83 -11.34
N LEU A 30 19.85 14.41 -10.18
CA LEU A 30 20.21 15.82 -10.09
C LEU A 30 21.72 15.88 -9.97
N ALA A 31 22.35 16.09 -11.11
CA ALA A 31 23.74 16.50 -11.19
C ALA A 31 23.88 17.87 -10.53
N CYS A 32 24.71 17.95 -9.49
CA CYS A 32 25.35 19.19 -9.06
C CYS A 32 26.86 18.96 -9.00
N ALA A 33 27.58 20.00 -9.36
CA ALA A 33 28.88 19.98 -10.01
C ALA A 33 30.09 19.58 -9.15
N LEU A 34 31.02 18.92 -9.85
CA LEU A 34 32.49 19.01 -9.79
C LEU A 34 33.21 18.88 -8.43
N PHE A 35 33.85 17.71 -8.24
CA PHE A 35 35.24 17.67 -7.82
C PHE A 35 35.98 16.59 -8.62
N ILE A 36 37.03 17.02 -9.30
CA ILE A 36 37.90 16.23 -10.17
C ILE A 36 38.85 15.46 -9.25
N CYS A 37 38.84 14.13 -9.30
CA CYS A 37 39.99 13.30 -8.91
C CYS A 37 39.86 11.94 -9.59
N SER A 38 40.88 11.61 -10.36
CA SER A 38 41.06 10.40 -11.14
C SER A 38 41.04 9.15 -10.26
N GLY A 39 40.14 8.22 -10.56
CA GLY A 39 40.09 6.90 -9.95
C GLY A 39 38.77 6.24 -10.33
N ALA A 40 38.84 5.13 -11.06
CA ALA A 40 37.67 4.40 -11.55
C ALA A 40 36.78 3.97 -10.37
N THR A 41 35.77 4.78 -10.05
CA THR A 41 34.70 4.40 -9.15
C THR A 41 33.63 3.68 -9.95
N ALA A 42 33.77 2.35 -9.99
CA ALA A 42 32.61 1.50 -10.21
C ALA A 42 31.59 1.82 -9.10
N PHE A 43 30.52 2.52 -9.46
CA PHE A 43 29.35 2.66 -8.58
C PHE A 43 28.74 1.26 -8.42
N GLY A 44 29.20 0.53 -7.42
CA GLY A 44 28.57 -0.71 -6.98
C GLY A 44 27.15 -0.40 -6.54
N GLN A 45 26.17 -0.99 -7.23
CA GLN A 45 24.82 -1.08 -6.70
C GLN A 45 24.93 -1.74 -5.32
N ALA A 46 24.37 -1.13 -4.27
CA ALA A 46 24.25 -1.79 -2.98
C ALA A 46 23.65 -3.18 -3.23
N PRO A 47 24.19 -4.26 -2.63
CA PRO A 47 23.75 -5.61 -2.93
C PRO A 47 22.22 -5.68 -2.80
N THR A 48 21.58 -6.15 -3.87
CA THR A 48 20.12 -6.29 -3.95
C THR A 48 19.56 -7.17 -2.84
N ASP A 49 20.44 -7.96 -2.22
CA ASP A 49 20.18 -9.01 -1.25
C ASP A 49 20.41 -8.56 0.21
N ALA A 50 20.82 -7.31 0.43
CA ALA A 50 20.97 -6.79 1.79
C ALA A 50 19.63 -6.69 2.51
N VAL A 51 19.60 -7.10 3.78
CA VAL A 51 18.45 -6.88 4.66
C VAL A 51 18.26 -5.38 4.85
N ARG A 52 17.05 -4.88 4.62
CA ARG A 52 16.71 -3.46 4.75
C ARG A 52 15.70 -3.23 5.86
N VAL A 53 15.95 -2.26 6.71
CA VAL A 53 15.02 -1.85 7.76
C VAL A 53 14.49 -0.46 7.47
N THR A 54 13.17 -0.29 7.48
CA THR A 54 12.52 1.03 7.34
C THR A 54 11.51 1.22 8.46
N MET A 55 11.25 2.47 8.86
CA MET A 55 10.34 2.78 9.94
C MET A 55 9.34 3.86 9.53
N SER A 56 8.09 3.70 9.93
CA SER A 56 7.00 4.67 9.77
C SER A 56 6.48 5.06 11.15
N MET A 57 6.37 6.37 11.38
CA MET A 57 5.69 6.91 12.58
C MET A 57 4.22 7.20 12.27
N HIS A 58 3.37 6.97 13.26
CA HIS A 58 1.93 7.21 13.20
C HIS A 58 1.55 8.40 14.08
N PRO A 59 0.52 9.18 13.72
CA PRO A 59 0.09 10.33 14.53
C PRO A 59 -0.34 9.96 15.96
N ASP A 60 -0.74 8.71 16.20
CA ASP A 60 -1.09 8.19 17.52
C ASP A 60 0.16 7.80 18.37
N GLY A 61 1.36 8.18 17.93
CA GLY A 61 2.63 7.85 18.58
C GLY A 61 3.11 6.42 18.35
N SER A 62 2.29 5.56 17.73
CA SER A 62 2.74 4.23 17.34
C SER A 62 3.76 4.30 16.20
N ARG A 63 4.54 3.24 16.04
CA ARG A 63 5.54 3.08 14.97
C ARG A 63 5.44 1.70 14.35
N THR A 64 5.61 1.63 13.04
CA THR A 64 5.75 0.35 12.32
C THR A 64 7.16 0.25 11.76
N VAL A 65 7.85 -0.84 12.10
CA VAL A 65 9.17 -1.18 11.58
C VAL A 65 9.03 -2.31 10.56
N TYR A 66 9.58 -2.12 9.37
CA TYR A 66 9.60 -3.10 8.29
C TYR A 66 11.02 -3.63 8.11
N ASN A 67 11.17 -4.94 8.18
CA ASN A 67 12.42 -5.64 7.90
C ASN A 67 12.22 -6.42 6.60
N PHE A 68 12.96 -6.07 5.56
CA PHE A 68 12.91 -6.69 4.24
C PHE A 68 14.11 -7.62 4.07
N ASP A 69 13.84 -8.85 3.65
CA ASP A 69 14.83 -9.78 3.13
C ASP A 69 14.54 -9.97 1.64
N ASN A 70 15.23 -9.19 0.82
CA ASN A 70 15.04 -9.22 -0.63
C ASN A 70 15.51 -10.53 -1.25
N ALA A 71 16.55 -11.17 -0.68
CA ALA A 71 17.07 -12.44 -1.18
C ALA A 71 16.04 -13.56 -1.01
N GLN A 72 15.29 -13.52 0.10
CA GLN A 72 14.21 -14.49 0.39
C GLN A 72 12.84 -14.04 -0.13
N HIS A 73 12.73 -12.86 -0.76
CA HIS A 73 11.46 -12.26 -1.13
C HIS A 73 10.46 -12.21 0.05
N THR A 74 10.92 -11.79 1.23
CA THR A 74 10.07 -11.67 2.42
C THR A 74 10.20 -10.31 3.10
N ALA A 75 9.17 -9.94 3.86
CA ALA A 75 9.26 -8.81 4.77
C ALA A 75 8.46 -9.05 6.05
N VAL A 76 8.88 -8.46 7.15
CA VAL A 76 8.15 -8.48 8.43
C VAL A 76 7.87 -7.04 8.85
N ALA A 77 6.61 -6.74 9.14
CA ALA A 77 6.21 -5.48 9.73
C ALA A 77 5.80 -5.67 11.19
N THR A 78 6.42 -4.94 12.10
CA THR A 78 6.09 -4.94 13.53
C THR A 78 5.61 -3.56 13.92
N THR A 79 4.34 -3.47 14.32
CA THR A 79 3.75 -2.24 14.84
C THR A 79 3.79 -2.24 16.36
N THR A 80 4.41 -1.20 16.90
CA THR A 80 4.59 -0.95 18.33
C THR A 80 3.87 0.34 18.70
N ASP A 81 3.27 0.43 19.87
CA ASP A 81 2.68 1.69 20.33
C ASP A 81 3.68 2.68 20.93
N ALA A 82 3.15 3.83 21.36
CA ALA A 82 3.94 4.90 21.97
C ALA A 82 4.70 4.42 23.21
N ASP A 83 4.14 3.45 23.94
CA ASP A 83 4.74 2.87 25.15
C ASP A 83 5.75 1.76 24.85
N GLY A 84 5.98 1.43 23.58
CA GLY A 84 6.92 0.37 23.19
C GLY A 84 6.32 -1.04 23.17
N LYS A 85 5.00 -1.20 23.36
CA LYS A 85 4.34 -2.51 23.32
C LYS A 85 3.97 -2.91 21.89
N VAL A 86 4.36 -4.12 21.50
CA VAL A 86 3.98 -4.69 20.20
C VAL A 86 2.47 -4.88 20.16
N ARG A 87 1.83 -4.30 19.15
CA ARG A 87 0.39 -4.43 18.89
C ARG A 87 0.09 -5.40 17.77
N GLN A 88 1.01 -5.53 16.80
CA GLN A 88 0.76 -6.33 15.60
C GLN A 88 2.06 -6.73 14.92
N THR A 89 2.07 -7.94 14.38
CA THR A 89 3.12 -8.42 13.48
C THR A 89 2.48 -8.93 12.20
N ILE A 90 3.02 -8.52 11.06
CA ILE A 90 2.60 -8.98 9.73
C ILE A 90 3.81 -9.59 9.04
N ARG A 91 3.66 -10.79 8.49
CA ARG A 91 4.66 -11.42 7.62
C ARG A 91 4.20 -11.31 6.18
N TYR A 92 5.10 -10.95 5.29
CA TYR A 92 4.81 -10.72 3.89
C TYR A 92 5.67 -11.59 2.99
N GLN A 93 5.06 -12.06 1.91
CA GLN A 93 5.79 -12.56 0.75
C GLN A 93 5.82 -11.47 -0.33
N LEU A 94 6.95 -11.34 -0.99
CA LEU A 94 7.17 -10.39 -2.08
C LEU A 94 7.13 -11.12 -3.43
N ASP A 95 6.72 -10.41 -4.48
CA ASP A 95 6.85 -10.87 -5.85
C ASP A 95 8.27 -10.61 -6.39
N ASN A 96 8.54 -11.07 -7.61
CA ASN A 96 9.85 -10.89 -8.28
C ASN A 96 10.22 -9.40 -8.50
N ALA A 97 9.23 -8.50 -8.43
CA ALA A 97 9.45 -7.05 -8.51
C ALA A 97 9.65 -6.40 -7.13
N GLY A 98 9.73 -7.19 -6.06
CA GLY A 98 9.88 -6.75 -4.68
C GLY A 98 8.62 -6.15 -4.06
N ARG A 99 7.44 -6.39 -4.64
CA ARG A 99 6.14 -5.89 -4.16
C ARG A 99 5.42 -6.93 -3.32
N PHE A 100 4.62 -6.48 -2.36
CA PHE A 100 3.83 -7.39 -1.52
C PHE A 100 2.89 -8.26 -2.35
N SER A 101 3.10 -9.56 -2.36
CA SER A 101 2.21 -10.53 -3.00
C SER A 101 1.13 -10.99 -2.01
N THR A 102 1.55 -11.38 -0.81
CA THR A 102 0.66 -11.81 0.27
C THR A 102 1.13 -11.26 1.61
N GLY A 103 0.21 -11.17 2.57
CA GLY A 103 0.50 -10.80 3.96
C GLY A 103 -0.29 -11.66 4.94
N GLU A 104 0.33 -12.05 6.04
CA GLU A 104 -0.29 -12.80 7.14
C GLU A 104 -0.18 -12.01 8.43
N VAL A 105 -1.34 -11.68 9.01
CA VAL A 105 -1.43 -10.95 10.27
C VAL A 105 -1.56 -11.95 11.41
N SER A 106 -0.59 -11.93 12.32
CA SER A 106 -0.63 -12.75 13.53
C SER A 106 -1.11 -11.94 14.73
N GLY A 107 -1.89 -12.59 15.60
CA GLY A 107 -2.21 -12.08 16.92
C GLY A 107 -0.99 -12.13 17.86
N LEU A 108 -1.15 -11.59 19.07
CA LEU A 108 -0.13 -11.67 20.13
C LEU A 108 0.19 -13.11 20.57
N ASP A 109 -0.74 -14.04 20.30
CA ASP A 109 -0.59 -15.48 20.51
C ASP A 109 0.13 -16.19 19.36
N GLY A 110 0.64 -15.46 18.37
CA GLY A 110 1.34 -15.98 17.20
C GLY A 110 0.42 -16.61 16.14
N ARG A 111 -0.87 -16.80 16.44
CA ARG A 111 -1.83 -17.41 15.51
C ARG A 111 -2.20 -16.44 14.40
N VAL A 112 -2.19 -16.93 13.17
CA VAL A 112 -2.68 -16.15 12.01
C VAL A 112 -4.17 -15.88 12.18
N ARG A 113 -4.56 -14.62 11.99
CA ARG A 113 -5.95 -14.17 12.09
C ARG A 113 -6.52 -13.74 10.75
N LEU A 114 -5.65 -13.24 9.87
CA LEU A 114 -6.03 -12.69 8.59
C LEU A 114 -4.91 -12.94 7.58
N LYS A 115 -5.30 -13.27 6.35
CA LYS A 115 -4.40 -13.31 5.21
C LYS A 115 -4.88 -12.31 4.16
N SER A 116 -3.94 -11.62 3.52
CA SER A 116 -4.20 -10.67 2.45
C SER A 116 -3.45 -11.11 1.19
N ARG A 117 -4.08 -10.90 0.02
CA ARG A 117 -3.44 -11.05 -1.29
C ARG A 117 -3.61 -9.75 -2.07
N TYR A 118 -2.54 -9.29 -2.69
CA TYR A 118 -2.53 -8.02 -3.41
C TYR A 118 -2.46 -8.25 -4.92
N LYS A 119 -3.18 -7.41 -5.66
CA LYS A 119 -3.05 -7.28 -7.11
C LYS A 119 -2.68 -5.85 -7.47
N TYR A 120 -1.91 -5.72 -8.53
CA TYR A 120 -1.38 -4.44 -8.97
C TYR A 120 -1.79 -4.14 -10.40
N ASP A 121 -1.87 -2.86 -10.73
CA ASP A 121 -1.86 -2.42 -12.12
C ASP A 121 -0.43 -2.34 -12.69
N ASP A 122 -0.32 -2.02 -13.97
CA ASP A 122 0.95 -1.93 -14.70
C ASP A 122 1.87 -0.82 -14.15
N ALA A 123 1.29 0.19 -13.49
CA ALA A 123 2.03 1.24 -12.80
C ALA A 123 2.50 0.82 -11.39
N GLY A 124 2.26 -0.42 -10.97
CA GLY A 124 2.65 -0.96 -9.67
C GLY A 124 1.82 -0.43 -8.51
N ARG A 125 0.61 0.07 -8.76
CA ARG A 125 -0.33 0.53 -7.72
C ARG A 125 -1.26 -0.62 -7.35
N ILE A 126 -1.63 -0.74 -6.07
CA ILE A 126 -2.56 -1.79 -5.63
C ILE A 126 -3.93 -1.54 -6.25
N LEU A 127 -4.39 -2.43 -7.11
CA LEU A 127 -5.73 -2.40 -7.68
C LEU A 127 -6.74 -3.07 -6.74
N GLU A 128 -6.33 -4.17 -6.11
CA GLU A 128 -7.19 -5.00 -5.27
C GLU A 128 -6.41 -5.58 -4.09
N GLU A 129 -7.06 -5.65 -2.93
CA GLU A 129 -6.68 -6.47 -1.79
C GLU A 129 -7.81 -7.46 -1.48
N ALA A 130 -7.53 -8.76 -1.53
CA ALA A 130 -8.45 -9.81 -1.08
C ALA A 130 -8.05 -10.27 0.32
N GLN A 131 -8.98 -10.19 1.28
CA GLN A 131 -8.75 -10.60 2.66
C GLN A 131 -9.50 -11.88 2.99
N THR A 132 -8.79 -12.86 3.53
CA THR A 132 -9.33 -14.15 3.96
C THR A 132 -9.07 -14.37 5.45
N ALA A 133 -9.92 -15.15 6.09
CA ALA A 133 -9.65 -15.69 7.42
C ALA A 133 -8.49 -16.70 7.36
N ALA A 134 -8.05 -17.15 8.54
CA ALA A 134 -6.93 -18.08 8.68
C ALA A 134 -7.17 -19.43 7.98
N ASP A 135 -8.43 -19.87 7.94
CA ASP A 135 -8.95 -21.06 7.27
C ASP A 135 -9.05 -20.91 5.73
N GLY A 136 -8.76 -19.72 5.19
CA GLY A 136 -8.85 -19.43 3.76
C GLY A 136 -10.20 -18.89 3.31
N THR A 137 -11.19 -18.78 4.20
CA THR A 137 -12.51 -18.23 3.88
C THR A 137 -12.38 -16.76 3.46
N LEU A 138 -12.81 -16.42 2.25
CA LEU A 138 -12.85 -15.03 1.80
C LEU A 138 -13.78 -14.22 2.69
N LEU A 139 -13.28 -13.10 3.22
CA LEU A 139 -14.06 -12.19 4.05
C LEU A 139 -14.61 -11.06 3.20
N HIS A 140 -13.71 -10.38 2.48
CA HIS A 140 -14.05 -9.28 1.59
C HIS A 140 -12.88 -8.96 0.65
N LYS A 141 -13.17 -8.16 -0.36
CA LYS A 141 -12.21 -7.55 -1.28
C LYS A 141 -12.30 -6.04 -1.18
N ILE A 142 -11.16 -5.38 -1.30
CA ILE A 142 -11.05 -3.93 -1.37
C ILE A 142 -10.52 -3.60 -2.76
N VAL A 143 -11.27 -2.81 -3.52
CA VAL A 143 -10.88 -2.34 -4.86
C VAL A 143 -10.55 -0.86 -4.77
N TYR A 144 -9.37 -0.48 -5.25
CA TYR A 144 -8.88 0.89 -5.17
C TYR A 144 -9.14 1.65 -6.48
N SER A 145 -9.44 2.93 -6.35
CA SER A 145 -9.66 3.82 -7.49
C SER A 145 -8.61 4.92 -7.50
N TYR A 146 -8.14 5.23 -8.71
CA TYR A 146 -7.12 6.24 -8.98
C TYR A 146 -7.59 7.19 -10.07
N ASP A 147 -7.15 8.44 -10.03
CA ASP A 147 -7.30 9.37 -11.15
C ASP A 147 -6.22 9.15 -12.22
N SER A 148 -6.30 9.91 -13.31
CA SER A 148 -5.34 9.87 -14.42
C SER A 148 -3.91 10.24 -14.00
N THR A 149 -3.74 10.99 -12.92
CA THR A 149 -2.43 11.34 -12.35
C THR A 149 -1.88 10.24 -11.43
N GLY A 150 -2.69 9.22 -11.16
CA GLY A 150 -2.36 8.09 -10.30
C GLY A 150 -2.45 8.37 -8.81
N LYS A 151 -3.15 9.45 -8.43
CA LYS A 151 -3.55 9.70 -7.06
C LYS A 151 -4.78 8.86 -6.74
N GLN A 152 -4.77 8.21 -5.58
CA GLN A 152 -5.91 7.40 -5.13
C GLN A 152 -7.10 8.32 -4.85
N THR A 153 -8.21 8.11 -5.55
CA THR A 153 -9.45 8.88 -5.41
C THR A 153 -10.45 8.21 -4.49
N GLY A 154 -10.30 6.91 -4.23
CA GLY A 154 -11.21 6.18 -3.37
C GLY A 154 -10.93 4.69 -3.27
N TYR A 155 -11.89 3.96 -2.70
CA TYR A 155 -11.96 2.51 -2.68
C TYR A 155 -13.40 2.04 -2.49
N SER A 156 -13.65 0.79 -2.87
CA SER A 156 -14.90 0.07 -2.62
C SER A 156 -14.59 -1.23 -1.87
N VAL A 157 -15.38 -1.57 -0.87
CA VAL A 157 -15.31 -2.84 -0.13
C VAL A 157 -16.46 -3.71 -0.59
N VAL A 158 -16.13 -4.90 -1.04
CA VAL A 158 -17.06 -5.89 -1.57
C VAL A 158 -16.97 -7.13 -0.68
N ASP A 159 -18.09 -7.65 -0.19
CA ASP A 159 -18.07 -8.87 0.62
C ASP A 159 -17.75 -10.13 -0.21
N ALA A 160 -17.68 -11.27 0.46
CA ALA A 160 -17.40 -12.56 -0.17
C ALA A 160 -18.43 -12.96 -1.25
N SER A 161 -19.67 -12.45 -1.16
CA SER A 161 -20.73 -12.72 -2.14
C SER A 161 -20.65 -11.81 -3.37
N GLY A 162 -19.75 -10.84 -3.39
CA GLY A 162 -19.65 -9.85 -4.47
C GLY A 162 -20.52 -8.61 -4.24
N LYS A 163 -21.19 -8.47 -3.09
CA LYS A 163 -22.03 -7.33 -2.78
C LYS A 163 -21.20 -6.17 -2.22
N LEU A 164 -21.48 -4.96 -2.70
CA LEU A 164 -20.84 -3.74 -2.22
C LEU A 164 -21.28 -3.46 -0.77
N VAL A 165 -20.32 -3.46 0.14
CA VAL A 165 -20.51 -3.16 1.57
C VAL A 165 -20.28 -1.68 1.85
N SER A 166 -19.28 -1.08 1.22
CA SER A 166 -18.91 0.31 1.45
C SER A 166 -18.16 0.90 0.27
N ARG A 167 -18.26 2.21 0.09
CA ARG A 167 -17.45 2.97 -0.86
C ARG A 167 -17.01 4.26 -0.20
N THR A 168 -15.76 4.64 -0.43
CA THR A 168 -15.19 5.90 0.06
C THR A 168 -14.44 6.55 -1.07
N GLY A 169 -14.79 7.79 -1.40
CA GLY A 169 -14.21 8.47 -2.55
C GLY A 169 -14.77 7.94 -3.87
N GLY A 170 -15.42 8.83 -4.60
CA GLY A 170 -15.76 8.66 -6.00
C GLY A 170 -15.32 9.94 -6.71
N PRO A 171 -15.35 9.98 -8.06
CA PRO A 171 -15.20 11.26 -8.74
C PRO A 171 -16.24 12.20 -8.15
N VAL A 172 -15.80 13.35 -7.62
CA VAL A 172 -16.70 14.50 -7.49
C VAL A 172 -17.06 14.84 -8.92
N ALA A 173 -18.14 14.25 -9.43
CA ALA A 173 -18.87 14.88 -10.50
C ALA A 173 -19.32 16.22 -9.92
N ARG A 174 -18.56 17.28 -10.17
CA ARG A 174 -19.16 18.62 -10.11
C ARG A 174 -20.39 18.52 -11.00
N PRO A 175 -21.58 18.95 -10.56
CA PRO A 175 -22.67 19.14 -11.50
C PRO A 175 -22.15 20.16 -12.52
N SER A 176 -21.80 19.69 -13.71
CA SER A 176 -21.62 20.57 -14.85
C SER A 176 -22.96 21.29 -15.00
N PRO A 177 -23.00 22.63 -15.01
CA PRO A 177 -24.25 23.34 -15.18
C PRO A 177 -24.86 22.89 -16.50
N SER A 178 -26.10 22.39 -16.42
CA SER A 178 -26.90 21.94 -17.56
C SER A 178 -26.78 22.92 -18.71
N ALA A 179 -26.20 22.48 -19.82
CA ALA A 179 -26.31 23.21 -21.08
C ALA A 179 -27.78 23.16 -21.49
N LYS A 180 -28.52 24.24 -21.22
CA LYS A 180 -29.87 24.44 -21.74
C LYS A 180 -29.83 24.36 -23.27
N PRO A 181 -30.81 23.70 -23.93
CA PRO A 181 -30.89 23.71 -25.39
C PRO A 181 -31.08 25.15 -25.88
N ARG A 182 -30.20 25.61 -26.78
CA ARG A 182 -30.28 26.92 -27.42
C ARG A 182 -31.43 26.88 -28.44
N GLU A 183 -32.48 27.63 -28.14
CA GLU A 183 -33.63 27.83 -29.02
C GLU A 183 -33.18 28.45 -30.36
N LYS A 184 -33.44 27.76 -31.47
CA LYS A 184 -33.31 28.31 -32.82
C LYS A 184 -34.58 29.09 -33.14
N ALA A 185 -34.57 30.40 -32.94
CA ALA A 185 -35.51 31.29 -33.61
C ALA A 185 -34.85 31.79 -34.91
N ARG A 186 -35.38 31.27 -36.02
CA ARG A 186 -35.17 31.73 -37.41
C ARG A 186 -35.47 33.23 -37.53
N ARG A 187 -34.70 33.92 -38.36
CA ARG A 187 -35.10 35.17 -39.01
C ARG A 187 -35.23 34.91 -40.50
#